data_AF-J3A5N6-F1
#
_entry.id   AF-J3A5N6-F1
#
_cell.length_a   1.000
_cell.length_b   1.000
_cell.length_c   1.000
_cell.angle_alpha   90.00
_cell.angle_beta   90.00
_cell.angle_gamma   90.00
#
_symmetry.space_group_name_H-M   'P 1'
#
loop_
_entity.id
_entity.type
_entity.pdbx_description
1 polymer ?
#
loop_
_entity_poly.entity_id
_entity_poly.type
_entity_poly.pdbx_seq_one_letter_code
_entity_poly.pdbx_strand_id
1 'polypeptide(L)'
;MSDDTTASDSSDSSDSSDTVRTTPFDERVVEETAENVGVDVDDLTDALSILDASLRGHHSDLESDESSEYVTVDDRRAYAVPQHLWDDVVPTSDVGGDLATAAKKAHTRQAKLLFDSAVESAQFDDETVGVVIGVDTAEEMV
;
A
#
# COMPACT_ATOMS: atom_id res chain seq x y z
N MET A 1 -14.06 -40.53 -48.67
CA MET A 1 -15.17 -39.58 -48.90
C MET A 1 -15.99 -39.62 -47.62
N SER A 2 -15.92 -38.68 -46.69
CA SER A 2 -15.51 -37.28 -46.78
C SER A 2 -14.92 -36.81 -45.44
N ASP A 3 -14.01 -35.87 -45.54
CA ASP A 3 -13.54 -34.96 -44.50
C ASP A 3 -14.70 -34.16 -43.90
N ASP A 4 -14.66 -33.89 -42.59
CA ASP A 4 -15.23 -32.67 -42.02
C ASP A 4 -14.26 -32.11 -40.98
N THR A 5 -13.81 -30.90 -41.27
CA THR A 5 -12.95 -30.05 -40.45
C THR A 5 -13.86 -29.04 -39.76
N THR A 6 -13.80 -28.95 -38.44
CA THR A 6 -14.01 -27.67 -37.74
C THR A 6 -12.99 -27.52 -36.64
N ALA A 7 -11.93 -26.80 -36.96
CA ALA A 7 -11.14 -26.03 -36.01
C ALA A 7 -11.93 -24.78 -35.57
N SER A 8 -11.33 -24.05 -34.62
CA SER A 8 -11.71 -22.75 -34.04
C SER A 8 -12.54 -22.89 -32.77
N ASP A 9 -11.88 -22.89 -31.61
CA ASP A 9 -11.32 -21.69 -30.97
C ASP A 9 -12.43 -20.66 -30.74
N SER A 10 -13.01 -20.74 -29.56
CA SER A 10 -13.60 -19.57 -28.93
C SER A 10 -12.88 -19.48 -27.61
N SER A 11 -11.88 -18.60 -27.61
CA SER A 11 -11.14 -18.17 -26.45
C SER A 11 -12.16 -17.79 -25.38
N ASP A 12 -12.30 -18.62 -24.35
CA ASP A 12 -12.93 -18.22 -23.12
C ASP A 12 -11.98 -17.16 -22.56
N SER A 13 -12.39 -15.91 -22.78
CA SER A 13 -11.66 -14.74 -22.33
C SER A 13 -11.43 -14.92 -20.85
N SER A 14 -10.16 -14.93 -20.43
CA SER A 14 -9.78 -14.99 -19.03
C SER A 14 -10.66 -14.00 -18.27
N ASP A 15 -11.67 -14.52 -17.58
CA ASP A 15 -12.28 -13.86 -16.44
C ASP A 15 -11.21 -13.90 -15.35
N SER A 16 -10.14 -13.13 -15.57
CA SER A 16 -9.43 -12.53 -14.49
C SER A 16 -10.46 -11.59 -13.90
N SER A 17 -11.25 -12.12 -12.96
CA SER A 17 -11.77 -11.34 -11.85
C SER A 17 -10.54 -10.72 -11.20
N ASP A 18 -10.05 -9.66 -11.83
CA ASP A 18 -9.11 -8.68 -11.33
C ASP A 18 -9.90 -8.07 -10.19
N THR A 19 -9.88 -8.75 -9.04
CA THR A 19 -10.15 -8.10 -7.77
C THR A 19 -9.09 -7.02 -7.74
N VAL A 20 -9.42 -5.84 -8.27
CA VAL A 20 -8.56 -4.67 -8.31
C VAL A 20 -8.03 -4.59 -6.90
N ARG A 21 -6.75 -4.95 -6.73
CA ARG A 21 -6.11 -4.95 -5.41
C ARG A 21 -6.04 -3.48 -5.04
N THR A 22 -7.11 -2.97 -4.42
CA THR A 22 -7.28 -1.55 -4.13
C THR A 22 -6.47 -1.24 -2.89
N THR A 23 -5.16 -1.22 -3.05
CA THR A 23 -4.26 -0.74 -2.01
C THR A 23 -4.36 0.78 -1.94
N PRO A 24 -4.11 1.42 -0.79
CA PRO A 24 -4.11 2.89 -0.68
C PRO A 24 -2.88 3.53 -1.38
N PHE A 25 -2.25 2.83 -2.31
CA PHE A 25 -1.02 3.23 -2.98
C PHE A 25 -1.27 3.48 -4.45
N ASP A 26 -0.61 4.49 -4.98
CA ASP A 26 -0.53 4.70 -6.41
C ASP A 26 0.27 3.55 -7.06
N GLU A 27 -0.27 2.96 -8.13
CA GLU A 27 0.34 1.82 -8.84
C GLU A 27 1.82 2.08 -9.18
N ARG A 28 2.13 3.29 -9.67
CA ARG A 28 3.50 3.71 -9.97
C ARG A 28 4.44 3.66 -8.77
N VAL A 29 3.95 3.99 -7.57
CA VAL A 29 4.77 3.93 -6.35
C VAL A 29 5.13 2.49 -6.04
N VAL A 30 4.19 1.57 -6.22
CA VAL A 30 4.40 0.14 -6.01
C VAL A 30 5.37 -0.41 -7.05
N GLU A 31 5.12 -0.17 -8.34
CA GLU A 31 5.96 -0.63 -9.46
C GLU A 31 7.41 -0.14 -9.32
N GLU A 32 7.61 1.17 -9.12
CA GLU A 32 8.95 1.74 -8.97
C GLU A 32 9.65 1.21 -7.71
N THR A 33 8.92 1.00 -6.62
CA THR A 33 9.53 0.49 -5.38
C THR A 33 9.94 -0.97 -5.53
N ALA A 34 9.10 -1.78 -6.16
CA ALA A 34 9.39 -3.18 -6.47
C ALA A 34 10.64 -3.30 -7.36
N GLU A 35 10.72 -2.50 -8.43
CA GLU A 35 11.89 -2.46 -9.31
C GLU A 35 13.16 -2.04 -8.56
N ASN A 36 13.08 -1.00 -7.72
CA ASN A 36 14.24 -0.49 -6.97
C ASN A 36 14.78 -1.46 -5.92
N VAL A 37 13.93 -2.32 -5.35
CA VAL A 37 14.33 -3.33 -4.35
C VAL A 37 14.63 -4.68 -5.00
N GLY A 38 14.10 -4.94 -6.19
CA GLY A 38 14.24 -6.20 -6.91
C GLY A 38 13.27 -7.28 -6.42
N VAL A 39 12.05 -6.90 -6.06
CA VAL A 39 10.97 -7.81 -5.66
C VAL A 39 9.87 -7.83 -6.73
N ASP A 40 9.04 -8.87 -6.74
CA ASP A 40 7.86 -8.93 -7.60
C ASP A 40 6.80 -7.90 -7.17
N VAL A 41 6.18 -7.25 -8.17
CA VAL A 41 5.14 -6.21 -7.95
C VAL A 41 3.91 -6.81 -7.28
N ASP A 42 3.48 -7.99 -7.71
CA ASP A 42 2.36 -8.71 -7.09
C ASP A 42 2.62 -9.04 -5.62
N ASP A 43 3.81 -9.59 -5.31
CA ASP A 43 4.19 -9.93 -3.94
C ASP A 43 4.24 -8.67 -3.05
N LEU A 44 4.74 -7.55 -3.57
CA LEU A 44 4.72 -6.28 -2.86
C LEU A 44 3.29 -5.78 -2.64
N THR A 45 2.41 -5.89 -3.64
CA THR A 45 1.01 -5.46 -3.55
C THR A 45 0.22 -6.28 -2.53
N ASP A 46 0.45 -7.59 -2.48
CA ASP A 46 -0.14 -8.48 -1.48
C ASP A 46 0.39 -8.15 -0.08
N ALA A 47 1.70 -7.91 0.07
CA ALA A 47 2.28 -7.47 1.33
C ALA A 47 1.68 -6.14 1.83
N LEU A 48 1.54 -5.15 0.93
CA LEU A 48 0.92 -3.86 1.25
C LEU A 48 -0.55 -4.00 1.65
N SER A 49 -1.30 -4.91 1.02
CA SER A 49 -2.70 -5.18 1.39
C SER A 49 -2.82 -5.80 2.79
N ILE A 50 -1.94 -6.74 3.13
CA ILE A 50 -1.90 -7.36 4.46
C ILE A 50 -1.53 -6.33 5.52
N LEU A 51 -0.52 -5.49 5.24
CA LEU A 51 -0.09 -4.43 6.14
C LEU A 51 -1.17 -3.38 6.35
N ASP A 52 -1.86 -2.94 5.28
CA ASP A 52 -2.96 -1.99 5.39
C ASP A 52 -4.08 -2.50 6.31
N ALA A 53 -4.48 -3.77 6.15
CA ALA A 53 -5.47 -4.40 7.02
C ALA A 53 -5.03 -4.44 8.49
N SER A 54 -3.75 -4.73 8.75
CA SER A 54 -3.16 -4.71 10.09
C SER A 54 -3.14 -3.29 10.67
N LEU A 55 -2.64 -2.33 9.91
CA LEU A 55 -2.45 -0.94 10.32
C LEU A 55 -3.77 -0.20 10.57
N ARG A 56 -4.85 -0.56 9.85
CA ARG A 56 -6.20 -0.04 10.13
C ARG A 56 -6.65 -0.31 11.56
N GLY A 57 -6.25 -1.45 12.13
CA GLY A 57 -6.50 -1.80 13.53
C GLY A 57 -5.69 -0.97 14.54
N HIS A 58 -4.61 -0.33 14.09
CA HIS A 58 -3.66 0.44 14.90
C HIS A 58 -3.70 1.95 14.63
N HIS A 59 -4.62 2.43 13.78
CA HIS A 59 -4.63 3.84 13.41
C HIS A 59 -4.82 4.77 14.62
N SER A 60 -5.59 4.35 15.63
CA SER A 60 -5.80 5.11 16.85
C SER A 60 -4.55 5.17 17.73
N ASP A 61 -3.69 4.15 17.69
CA ASP A 61 -2.38 4.17 18.36
C ASP A 61 -1.46 5.19 17.70
N LEU A 62 -1.49 5.28 16.35
CA LEU A 62 -0.71 6.26 15.58
C LEU A 62 -1.18 7.70 15.82
N GLU A 63 -2.49 7.92 15.94
CA GLU A 63 -3.06 9.26 16.22
C GLU A 63 -2.85 9.71 17.67
N SER A 64 -2.78 8.77 18.62
CA SER A 64 -2.62 9.08 20.04
C SER A 64 -1.21 9.52 20.40
N ASP A 65 -0.23 9.28 19.53
CA ASP A 65 1.14 9.74 19.73
C ASP A 65 1.29 11.20 19.31
N GLU A 66 1.63 12.07 20.26
CA GLU A 66 1.78 13.51 20.03
C GLU A 66 2.94 13.88 19.08
N SER A 67 3.79 12.92 18.73
CA SER A 67 4.90 13.09 17.78
C SER A 67 4.52 12.74 16.35
N SER A 68 3.30 12.25 16.12
CA SER A 68 2.83 11.83 14.80
C SER A 68 2.07 12.96 14.12
N GLU A 69 2.58 13.42 12.98
CA GLU A 69 1.84 14.30 12.07
C GLU A 69 1.05 13.42 11.08
N TYR A 70 -0.16 13.83 10.70
CA TYR A 70 -0.92 13.10 9.69
C TYR A 70 -1.74 14.01 8.78
N VAL A 71 -1.91 13.54 7.54
CA VAL A 71 -2.77 14.15 6.52
C VAL A 71 -3.78 13.13 6.02
N THR A 72 -4.96 13.58 5.63
CA THR A 72 -5.97 12.73 4.99
C THR A 72 -6.29 13.30 3.61
N VAL A 73 -6.10 12.51 2.56
CA VAL A 73 -6.29 12.89 1.15
C VAL A 73 -6.90 11.71 0.40
N ASP A 74 -8.05 11.92 -0.25
CA ASP A 74 -8.77 10.91 -1.06
C ASP A 74 -8.89 9.54 -0.35
N ASP A 75 -9.55 9.49 0.80
CA ASP A 75 -9.79 8.25 1.57
C ASP A 75 -8.49 7.51 1.98
N ARG A 76 -7.36 8.21 1.97
CA ARG A 76 -6.07 7.71 2.42
C ARG A 76 -5.57 8.62 3.52
N ARG A 77 -5.09 8.01 4.60
CA ARG A 77 -4.44 8.73 5.67
C ARG A 77 -2.96 8.41 5.68
N ALA A 78 -2.14 9.43 5.61
CA ALA A 78 -0.69 9.33 5.73
C ALA A 78 -0.24 9.88 7.07
N TYR A 79 0.61 9.13 7.76
CA TYR A 79 1.26 9.52 9.00
C TYR A 79 2.76 9.67 8.76
N ALA A 80 3.38 10.63 9.44
CA ALA A 80 4.82 10.70 9.63
C ALA A 80 5.12 10.25 11.07
N VAL A 81 5.70 9.06 11.21
CA VAL A 81 5.96 8.46 12.53
C VAL A 81 7.44 8.13 12.69
N PRO A 82 7.97 8.14 13.93
CA PRO A 82 9.33 7.68 14.17
C PRO A 82 9.49 6.18 13.85
N GLN A 83 10.67 5.78 13.38
CA GLN A 83 10.95 4.42 12.93
C GLN A 83 10.60 3.34 13.97
N HIS A 84 10.81 3.61 15.26
CA HIS A 84 10.51 2.63 16.29
C HIS A 84 9.01 2.29 16.38
N LEU A 85 8.10 3.21 16.05
CA LEU A 85 6.67 2.92 15.98
C LEU A 85 6.35 2.01 14.80
N TRP A 86 6.99 2.24 13.65
CA TRP A 86 6.87 1.32 12.51
C TRP A 86 7.28 -0.11 12.89
N ASP A 87 8.42 -0.28 13.55
CA ASP A 87 8.92 -1.59 13.97
C ASP A 87 8.02 -2.26 15.04
N ASP A 88 7.24 -1.48 15.80
CA ASP A 88 6.29 -2.00 16.81
C ASP A 88 4.96 -2.43 16.18
N VAL A 89 4.42 -1.64 15.23
CA VAL A 89 3.12 -1.91 14.58
C VAL A 89 3.21 -2.83 13.37
N VAL A 90 4.37 -2.90 12.71
CA VAL A 90 4.60 -3.78 11.56
C VAL A 90 5.38 -5.01 12.01
N PRO A 91 4.71 -6.17 12.20
CA PRO A 91 5.40 -7.41 12.47
C PRO A 91 6.19 -7.84 11.23
N THR A 92 7.48 -7.48 11.22
CA THR A 92 8.46 -7.88 10.20
C THR A 92 8.62 -9.40 10.06
N SER A 93 8.01 -10.19 10.95
CA SER A 93 8.02 -11.66 10.92
C SER A 93 7.09 -12.28 9.88
N ASP A 94 6.05 -11.58 9.43
CA ASP A 94 5.07 -12.11 8.45
C ASP A 94 5.42 -11.75 6.99
N VAL A 95 6.32 -10.79 6.80
CA VAL A 95 6.74 -10.30 5.48
C VAL A 95 8.24 -10.50 5.36
N GLY A 96 8.70 -11.24 4.33
CA GLY A 96 10.14 -11.49 4.13
C GLY A 96 10.97 -10.20 4.11
N GLY A 97 12.24 -10.25 4.52
CA GLY A 97 13.05 -9.04 4.78
C GLY A 97 13.13 -8.04 3.62
N ASP A 98 13.23 -8.52 2.38
CA ASP A 98 13.24 -7.67 1.19
C ASP A 98 11.86 -7.06 0.91
N LEU A 99 10.78 -7.84 1.09
CA LEU A 99 9.40 -7.37 0.96
C LEU A 99 9.03 -6.36 2.07
N ALA A 100 9.47 -6.57 3.31
CA ALA A 100 9.27 -5.64 4.41
C ALA A 100 9.99 -4.31 4.14
N THR A 101 11.20 -4.38 3.57
CA THR A 101 11.96 -3.20 3.13
C THR A 101 11.26 -2.47 1.99
N ALA A 102 10.76 -3.20 0.99
CA ALA A 102 9.99 -2.65 -0.11
C ALA A 102 8.70 -1.99 0.37
N ALA A 103 7.95 -2.65 1.27
CA ALA A 103 6.73 -2.11 1.84
C ALA A 103 7.00 -0.82 2.62
N LYS A 104 8.01 -0.80 3.50
CA LYS A 104 8.41 0.42 4.23
C LYS A 104 8.73 1.58 3.29
N LYS A 105 9.47 1.29 2.20
CA LYS A 105 9.79 2.29 1.18
C LYS A 105 8.55 2.79 0.43
N ALA A 106 7.63 1.90 0.07
CA ALA A 106 6.38 2.26 -0.61
C ALA A 106 5.51 3.14 0.29
N HIS A 107 5.33 2.78 1.57
CA HIS A 107 4.63 3.61 2.56
C HIS A 107 5.27 4.99 2.72
N THR A 108 6.59 5.04 2.88
CA THR A 108 7.29 6.32 3.03
C THR A 108 7.17 7.19 1.78
N ARG A 109 7.28 6.60 0.59
CA ARG A 109 7.16 7.32 -0.69
C ARG A 109 5.74 7.84 -0.90
N GLN A 110 4.73 7.00 -0.68
CA GLN A 110 3.32 7.39 -0.82
C GLN A 110 2.95 8.48 0.20
N ALA A 111 3.36 8.35 1.46
CA ALA A 111 3.09 9.35 2.49
C ALA A 111 3.67 10.72 2.09
N LYS A 112 4.94 10.76 1.63
CA LYS A 112 5.57 12.00 1.15
C LYS A 112 4.76 12.68 0.06
N LEU A 113 4.22 11.92 -0.91
CA LEU A 113 3.37 12.47 -1.97
C LEU A 113 2.05 13.04 -1.42
N LEU A 114 1.45 12.39 -0.42
CA LEU A 114 0.22 12.85 0.21
C LEU A 114 0.44 14.13 1.03
N PHE A 115 1.54 14.22 1.78
CA PHE A 115 1.92 15.44 2.51
C PHE A 115 2.19 16.62 1.57
N ASP A 116 2.95 16.38 0.48
CA ASP A 116 3.22 17.40 -0.55
C ASP A 116 1.91 17.90 -1.20
N SER A 117 0.98 16.98 -1.48
CA SER A 117 -0.36 17.30 -2.00
C SER A 117 -1.21 18.12 -1.02
N ALA A 118 -1.13 17.82 0.28
CA ALA A 118 -1.86 18.53 1.33
C ALA A 118 -1.30 19.93 1.65
N VAL A 119 -0.18 20.33 1.01
CA VAL A 119 0.56 21.57 1.32
C VAL A 119 1.06 21.59 2.78
N GLU A 120 1.20 20.42 3.39
CA GLU A 120 1.74 20.25 4.74
C GLU A 120 3.21 19.80 4.65
N SER A 121 4.08 20.48 5.37
CA SER A 121 5.52 20.23 5.32
C SER A 121 5.93 19.30 6.46
N ALA A 122 5.51 18.04 6.41
CA ALA A 122 6.02 17.05 7.35
C ALA A 122 7.51 16.81 7.10
N GLN A 123 8.28 16.77 8.19
CA GLN A 123 9.72 16.57 8.11
C GLN A 123 10.03 15.07 8.08
N PHE A 124 10.31 14.57 6.88
CA PHE A 124 10.76 13.19 6.68
C PHE A 124 12.30 13.12 6.73
N ASP A 125 12.85 12.97 7.92
CA ASP A 125 14.26 12.69 8.17
C ASP A 125 14.55 11.17 8.11
N ASP A 126 15.83 10.75 8.20
CA ASP A 126 16.23 9.33 8.15
C ASP A 126 15.60 8.46 9.26
N GLU A 127 15.11 9.08 10.32
CA GLU A 127 14.44 8.41 11.46
C GLU A 127 12.91 8.42 11.33
N THR A 128 12.37 9.08 10.30
CA THR A 128 10.92 9.20 10.06
C THR A 128 10.48 8.21 8.98
N VAL A 129 9.44 7.46 9.28
CA VAL A 129 8.80 6.51 8.36
C VAL A 129 7.43 7.05 8.04
N GLY A 130 7.11 7.13 6.75
CA GLY A 130 5.76 7.41 6.33
C GLY A 130 4.92 6.15 6.43
N VAL A 131 3.72 6.24 6.99
CA VAL A 131 2.74 5.15 7.05
C VAL A 131 1.51 5.61 6.29
N VAL A 132 0.94 4.73 5.48
CA VAL A 132 -0.24 5.04 4.67
C VAL A 132 -1.27 3.96 4.93
N ILE A 133 -2.47 4.37 5.31
CA ILE A 133 -3.60 3.48 5.50
C ILE A 133 -4.75 3.97 4.63
N GLY A 134 -5.53 3.04 4.08
CA GLY A 134 -6.84 3.37 3.56
C GLY A 134 -7.76 3.67 4.74
N VAL A 135 -8.40 4.83 4.76
CA VAL A 135 -9.49 5.10 5.68
C VAL A 135 -10.79 4.86 4.92
N ASP A 136 -11.64 3.98 5.45
CA ASP A 136 -12.95 3.75 4.86
C ASP A 136 -13.86 4.93 5.29
N THR A 137 -13.76 6.05 4.59
CA THR A 137 -14.64 7.20 4.82
C THR A 137 -16.02 6.98 4.20
N ALA A 138 -16.51 5.74 4.16
CA ALA A 138 -17.92 5.46 3.86
C ALA A 138 -18.87 5.93 4.99
N GLU A 139 -18.35 6.49 6.08
CA GLU A 139 -19.14 7.07 7.17
C GLU A 139 -19.29 8.60 7.05
N GLU A 140 -19.65 9.12 5.87
CA GLU A 140 -20.34 10.41 5.79
C GLU A 140 -21.78 10.18 5.32
N MET A 141 -22.67 9.90 6.30
CA MET A 141 -24.08 10.35 6.36
C MET A 141 -24.82 9.64 7.52
N VAL A 142 -24.92 10.30 8.68
CA VAL A 142 -26.18 10.41 9.47
C VAL A 142 -26.28 11.74 10.19
#